data_AF-A0AA97A237-F1
#
_entry.id   AF-A0AA97A237-F1
#
_cell.length_a   1.000
_cell.length_b   1.000
_cell.length_c   1.000
_cell.angle_alpha   90.00
_cell.angle_beta   90.00
_cell.angle_gamma   90.00
#
_symmetry.space_group_name_H-M   'P 1'
#
loop_
_entity.id
_entity.type
_entity.pdbx_description
1 polymer ?
#
loop_
_entity_poly.entity_id
_entity_poly.type
_entity_poly.pdbx_seq_one_letter_code
_entity_poly.pdbx_strand_id
1 'polypeptide(L)'
;MLSVDNEPESIYHAFLSTNDRDLLFQQALDYLAIENDWSGYDEKLGWIHTVAHGADFLLAASCHDQFPAEKSKEVWHKFLYIYY
;
A
#
# COMPACT_ATOMS: atom_id res chain seq x y z
N MET A 1 -7.07 -3.97 -17.22
CA MET A 1 -6.97 -4.05 -15.75
C MET A 1 -5.53 -4.34 -15.40
N LEU A 2 -5.00 -3.75 -14.33
CA LEU A 2 -3.74 -4.22 -13.77
C LEU A 2 -3.93 -5.68 -13.33
N SER A 3 -3.13 -6.58 -13.88
CA SER A 3 -3.00 -7.95 -13.38
C SER A 3 -2.18 -7.90 -12.10
N VAL A 4 -2.62 -8.57 -11.03
CA VAL A 4 -1.97 -8.51 -9.69
C VAL A 4 -1.73 -9.91 -9.11
N ASP A 5 -0.92 -10.00 -8.06
CA ASP A 5 -0.46 -11.27 -7.48
C ASP A 5 -1.59 -12.13 -6.89
N ASN A 6 -2.60 -11.49 -6.29
CA ASN A 6 -3.71 -12.16 -5.62
C ASN A 6 -4.84 -12.62 -6.55
N GLU A 7 -4.75 -12.38 -7.86
CA GLU A 7 -5.83 -12.67 -8.81
C GLU A 7 -5.54 -13.96 -9.59
N PRO A 8 -6.38 -15.02 -9.50
CA PRO A 8 -6.10 -16.32 -10.15
C PRO A 8 -5.90 -16.27 -11.67
N GLU A 9 -6.64 -15.39 -12.35
CA GLU A 9 -6.59 -15.24 -13.83
C GLU A 9 -5.45 -14.30 -14.29
N SER A 10 -4.65 -13.79 -13.35
CA SER A 10 -3.53 -12.88 -13.62
C SER A 10 -2.32 -13.65 -14.12
N ILE A 11 -1.60 -13.09 -15.11
CA ILE A 11 -0.27 -13.59 -15.48
C ILE A 11 0.76 -13.46 -14.34
N TYR A 12 0.45 -12.63 -13.33
CA TYR A 12 1.25 -12.44 -12.13
C TYR A 12 0.72 -13.23 -10.94
N HIS A 13 -0.28 -14.11 -11.13
CA HIS A 13 -0.86 -14.87 -10.03
C HIS A 13 0.23 -15.64 -9.27
N ALA A 14 0.32 -15.38 -7.97
CA ALA A 14 1.33 -15.96 -7.09
C ALA A 14 2.78 -15.84 -7.59
N PHE A 15 3.09 -14.80 -8.36
CA PHE A 15 4.42 -14.51 -8.87
C PHE A 15 5.41 -14.21 -7.74
N LEU A 16 4.95 -13.51 -6.70
CA LEU A 16 5.77 -13.17 -5.54
C LEU A 16 5.91 -14.37 -4.61
N SER A 17 7.11 -14.58 -4.07
CA SER A 17 7.29 -15.54 -2.99
C SER A 17 6.58 -15.07 -1.71
N THR A 18 6.38 -15.97 -0.75
CA THR A 18 5.83 -15.58 0.57
C THR A 18 6.68 -14.48 1.22
N ASN A 19 8.00 -14.57 1.13
CA ASN A 19 8.90 -13.55 1.70
C ASN A 19 8.75 -12.19 1.01
N ASP A 20 8.54 -12.16 -0.30
CA ASP A 20 8.33 -10.91 -1.05
C ASP A 20 7.00 -10.27 -0.66
N ARG A 21 5.94 -11.08 -0.48
CA ARG A 21 4.63 -10.60 -0.01
C ARG A 21 4.73 -10.04 1.40
N ASP A 22 5.36 -10.77 2.32
CA ASP A 22 5.56 -10.32 3.70
C ASP A 22 6.33 -9.00 3.77
N LEU A 23 7.38 -8.85 2.94
CA LEU A 23 8.12 -7.61 2.82
C LEU A 23 7.24 -6.46 2.33
N LEU A 24 6.47 -6.67 1.26
CA LEU A 24 5.58 -5.65 0.71
C LEU A 24 4.48 -5.27 1.69
N PHE A 25 3.87 -6.23 2.39
CA PHE A 25 2.87 -5.97 3.42
C PHE A 25 3.43 -5.14 4.56
N GLN A 26 4.66 -5.44 5.00
CA GLN A 26 5.33 -4.65 6.03
C GLN A 26 5.65 -3.23 5.54
N GLN A 27 6.18 -3.10 4.32
CA GLN A 27 6.44 -1.79 3.71
C GLN A 27 5.17 -0.94 3.57
N ALA A 28 4.04 -1.55 3.21
CA ALA A 28 2.76 -0.85 3.10
C ALA A 28 2.31 -0.24 4.44
N LEU A 29 2.53 -0.95 5.55
CA LEU A 29 2.21 -0.47 6.90
C LEU A 29 3.16 0.63 7.38
N ASP A 30 4.43 0.51 7.02
CA ASP A 30 5.49 1.40 7.49
C ASP A 30 5.54 2.71 6.69
N TYR A 31 5.26 2.67 5.38
CA TYR A 31 5.47 3.79 4.46
C TYR A 31 4.80 5.09 4.94
N LEU A 32 3.52 5.03 5.30
CA LEU A 32 2.77 6.20 5.75
C LEU A 32 3.30 6.81 7.06
N ALA A 33 4.03 6.04 7.86
CA ALA A 33 4.64 6.54 9.09
C ALA A 33 5.97 7.28 8.84
N ILE A 34 6.62 7.02 7.70
CA ILE A 34 7.91 7.62 7.35
C ILE A 34 7.82 8.65 6.22
N GLU A 35 6.70 8.69 5.50
CA GLU A 35 6.43 9.70 4.48
C GLU A 35 6.20 11.07 5.15
N ASN A 36 6.93 12.07 4.69
CA ASN A 36 6.90 13.43 5.22
C ASN A 36 6.65 14.47 4.12
N ASP A 37 6.59 14.05 2.86
CA ASP A 37 6.22 14.90 1.74
C ASP A 37 4.70 14.96 1.62
N TRP A 38 4.13 16.03 2.16
CA TRP A 38 2.71 16.37 2.03
C TRP A 38 2.49 17.42 0.94
N SER A 39 3.48 17.63 0.06
CA SER A 39 3.39 18.61 -1.01
C SER A 39 2.25 18.25 -1.95
N GLY A 40 1.51 19.27 -2.38
CA GLY A 40 0.49 19.14 -3.41
C GLY A 40 1.07 19.41 -4.79
N TYR A 41 0.54 20.42 -5.48
CA TYR A 41 1.03 20.79 -6.79
C TYR A 41 2.35 21.58 -6.72
N ASP A 42 3.34 21.12 -7.47
CA ASP A 42 4.58 21.84 -7.79
C ASP A 42 4.56 22.26 -9.27
N GLU A 43 4.99 23.48 -9.58
CA GLU A 43 4.94 24.03 -10.95
C GLU A 43 5.84 23.28 -11.95
N LYS A 44 6.90 22.63 -11.47
CA LYS A 44 7.88 21.93 -12.31
C LYS A 44 7.60 20.42 -12.37
N LEU A 45 7.19 19.83 -11.26
CA LEU A 45 7.01 18.39 -11.08
C LEU A 45 5.55 17.95 -11.23
N GLY A 46 4.60 18.88 -11.17
CA GLY A 46 3.16 18.59 -11.20
C GLY A 46 2.60 18.22 -9.83
N TRP A 47 1.51 17.46 -9.81
CA TRP A 47 0.90 16.99 -8.57
C TRP A 47 1.79 15.95 -7.90
N ILE A 48 2.26 16.27 -6.70
CA ILE A 48 2.94 15.35 -5.79
C ILE A 48 1.86 14.76 -4.88
N HIS A 49 1.85 13.45 -4.73
CA HIS A 49 0.79 12.72 -4.05
C HIS A 49 1.31 11.40 -3.45
N THR A 50 2.53 11.45 -2.93
CA THR A 50 3.22 10.34 -2.25
C THR A 50 2.37 9.73 -1.15
N VAL A 51 1.76 10.56 -0.29
CA VAL A 51 0.83 10.07 0.76
C VAL A 51 -0.40 9.38 0.16
N ALA A 52 -1.00 9.92 -0.91
CA ALA A 52 -2.18 9.32 -1.53
C ALA A 52 -1.85 7.96 -2.14
N HIS A 53 -0.74 7.85 -2.88
CA HIS A 53 -0.26 6.57 -3.39
C HIS A 53 0.14 5.59 -2.29
N GLY A 54 0.69 6.09 -1.18
CA GLY A 54 0.97 5.28 0.00
C GLY A 54 -0.30 4.69 0.62
N ALA A 55 -1.37 5.47 0.67
CA ALA A 55 -2.69 5.03 1.13
C ALA A 55 -3.30 4.00 0.16
N ASP A 56 -3.19 4.22 -1.15
CA ASP A 56 -3.62 3.27 -2.19
C ASP A 56 -2.83 1.95 -2.08
N PHE A 57 -1.52 2.02 -1.82
CA PHE A 57 -0.68 0.84 -1.63
C PHE A 57 -1.09 0.06 -0.38
N LEU A 58 -1.30 0.73 0.76
CA LEU A 58 -1.80 0.10 1.99
C LEU A 58 -3.16 -0.57 1.77
N LEU A 59 -4.09 0.10 1.08
CA LEU A 59 -5.39 -0.45 0.75
C LEU A 59 -5.24 -1.74 -0.08
N ALA A 60 -4.49 -1.67 -1.18
CA ALA A 60 -4.28 -2.80 -2.08
C ALA A 60 -3.62 -4.00 -1.37
N ALA A 61 -2.59 -3.74 -0.55
CA ALA A 61 -1.93 -4.77 0.25
C ALA A 61 -2.89 -5.42 1.24
N SER A 62 -3.72 -4.63 1.94
CA SER A 62 -4.66 -5.13 2.95
C SER A 62 -5.80 -5.99 2.37
N CYS A 63 -6.10 -5.83 1.08
CA CYS A 63 -7.10 -6.62 0.38
C CYS A 63 -6.55 -7.95 -0.17
N HIS A 64 -5.25 -8.24 0.01
CA HIS A 64 -4.67 -9.50 -0.43
C HIS A 64 -5.09 -10.64 0.52
N ASP A 65 -5.45 -11.81 -0.02
CA ASP A 65 -5.94 -12.97 0.76
C ASP A 65 -4.93 -13.51 1.78
N GLN A 66 -3.64 -13.23 1.58
CA GLN A 66 -2.56 -13.63 2.46
C GLN A 66 -2.09 -12.51 3.39
N PHE A 67 -2.75 -11.34 3.35
CA PHE A 67 -2.45 -10.28 4.29
C PHE A 67 -2.81 -10.73 5.72
N PRO A 68 -1.93 -10.55 6.72
CA PRO A 68 -2.19 -11.06 8.06
C PRO A 68 -3.38 -10.35 8.72
N ALA A 69 -4.42 -11.12 9.04
CA ALA A 69 -5.69 -10.58 9.55
C ALA A 69 -5.51 -9.80 10.88
N GLU A 70 -4.55 -10.18 11.71
CA GLU A 70 -4.19 -9.50 12.96
C GLU A 70 -3.72 -8.05 12.76
N LYS A 71 -3.21 -7.72 11.57
CA LYS A 71 -2.75 -6.36 11.22
C LYS A 71 -3.89 -5.44 10.76
N SER A 72 -5.11 -5.95 10.60
CA SER A 72 -6.28 -5.15 10.20
C SER A 72 -6.50 -3.91 11.08
N LYS A 73 -6.28 -4.04 12.40
CA LYS A 73 -6.42 -2.90 13.33
C LYS A 73 -5.36 -1.83 13.08
N GLU A 74 -4.14 -2.24 12.72
CA GLU A 74 -3.05 -1.32 12.39
C GLU A 74 -3.37 -0.56 11.10
N VAL A 75 -3.87 -1.25 10.07
CA VAL A 75 -4.34 -0.64 8.81
C VAL A 75 -5.34 0.49 9.09
N TRP A 76 -6.37 0.21 9.90
CA TRP A 76 -7.36 1.23 10.30
C TRP A 76 -6.73 2.41 11.03
N HIS A 77 -5.77 2.17 11.91
CA HIS A 77 -5.07 3.23 12.64
C HIS A 77 -4.27 4.13 11.68
N LYS A 78 -3.57 3.55 10.70
CA LYS A 78 -2.80 4.31 9.70
C LYS A 78 -3.69 5.18 8.82
N PHE A 79 -4.84 4.67 8.38
CA PHE A 79 -5.79 5.47 7.62
C PHE A 79 -6.30 6.66 8.44
N LEU A 80 -6.73 6.46 9.69
CA LEU A 80 -7.20 7.55 10.54
C LEU A 80 -6.10 8.61 10.75
N TYR A 81 -4.84 8.21 10.92
CA TYR A 81 -3.73 9.14 11.11
C TYR A 81 -3.50 10.08 9.90
N ILE A 82 -3.88 9.69 8.69
CA ILE A 82 -3.78 10.58 7.52
C ILE A 82 -4.86 11.68 7.55
N TYR A 83 -6.00 11.41 8.18
CA TYR A 83 -7.16 12.32 8.17
C TYR A 83 -7.24 13.25 9.39
N TYR A 84 -6.34 13.14 10.36
CA TYR A 84 -6.28 13.97 11.59
C TYR A 84 -4.91 14.62 11.76
#